data_AF-A0AA41RPI0-F1
#
_entry.id   AF-A0AA41RPI0-F1
#
_cell.length_a   1.000
_cell.length_b   1.000
_cell.length_c   1.000
_cell.angle_alpha   90.00
_cell.angle_beta   90.00
_cell.angle_gamma   90.00
#
_symmetry.space_group_name_H-M   'P 1'
#
loop_
_entity.id
_entity.type
_entity.pdbx_description
1 polymer ?
#
loop_
_entity_poly.entity_id
_entity_poly.type
_entity_poly.pdbx_seq_one_letter_code
_entity_poly.pdbx_strand_id
1 'polypeptide(L)'
;QELLGADLVLEVRYFGIHVHTETHDLCKEAGGCPVKTGDFVISHSQVLPAFTPPGPYSLQMKMIGKDGDLLTCISFNFKIELHSVADS
;
A
#
# COMPACT_ATOMS: atom_id res chain seq x y z
N GLN A 1 -3.64 -21.06 -11.77
CA GLN A 1 -3.26 -19.81 -12.46
C GLN A 1 -2.22 -19.10 -11.60
N GLU A 2 -0.93 -19.32 -11.86
CA GLU A 2 0.12 -18.74 -11.03
C GLU A 2 0.40 -17.29 -11.42
N LEU A 3 0.70 -16.44 -10.43
CA LEU A 3 1.14 -15.07 -10.67
C LEU A 3 2.66 -15.09 -10.84
N LEU A 4 3.12 -14.89 -12.07
CA LEU A 4 4.55 -14.81 -12.40
C LEU A 4 5.21 -13.51 -11.92
N GLY A 5 4.39 -12.54 -11.53
CA GLY A 5 4.79 -11.27 -10.93
C GLY A 5 3.71 -10.22 -11.06
N ALA A 6 3.77 -9.22 -10.19
CA ALA A 6 2.89 -8.04 -10.22
C ALA A 6 3.61 -6.87 -9.52
N ASP A 7 3.19 -5.66 -9.83
CA ASP A 7 3.63 -4.45 -9.15
C ASP A 7 2.57 -4.02 -8.13
N LEU A 8 2.99 -3.75 -6.90
CA LEU A 8 2.18 -3.19 -5.83
C LEU A 8 2.37 -1.67 -5.81
N VAL A 9 1.40 -0.93 -6.33
CA VAL A 9 1.40 0.53 -6.38
C VAL A 9 0.59 1.09 -5.23
N LEU A 10 1.22 1.82 -4.31
CA LEU A 10 0.58 2.50 -3.20
C LEU A 10 0.48 4.00 -3.50
N GLU A 11 -0.75 4.51 -3.56
CA GLU A 11 -1.05 5.92 -3.71
C GLU A 11 -1.56 6.49 -2.39
N VAL A 12 -0.98 7.61 -1.96
CA VAL A 12 -1.42 8.36 -0.79
C VAL A 12 -2.07 9.66 -1.24
N ARG A 13 -3.25 9.94 -0.71
CA ARG A 13 -3.94 11.22 -0.86
C ARG A 13 -4.15 11.88 0.48
N TYR A 14 -3.96 13.19 0.53
CA TYR A 14 -4.26 14.04 1.69
C TYR A 14 -5.29 15.08 1.24
N PHE A 15 -6.43 15.14 1.94
CA PHE A 15 -7.58 15.95 1.49
C PHE A 15 -7.97 15.70 0.00
N GLY A 16 -7.85 14.45 -0.46
CA GLY A 16 -8.14 14.04 -1.84
C GLY A 16 -7.06 14.38 -2.87
N ILE A 17 -6.08 15.21 -2.51
CA ILE A 17 -4.93 15.57 -3.35
C ILE A 17 -3.92 14.43 -3.28
N HIS A 18 -3.46 13.95 -4.43
CA HIS A 18 -2.39 12.95 -4.49
C HIS A 18 -1.07 13.56 -4.02
N VAL A 19 -0.48 12.98 -2.97
CA VAL A 19 0.75 13.51 -2.34
C VAL A 19 1.94 12.58 -2.47
N HIS A 20 1.71 11.28 -2.68
CA HIS A 20 2.79 10.31 -2.75
C HIS A 20 2.39 9.05 -3.53
N THR A 21 3.35 8.48 -4.25
CA THR A 21 3.25 7.16 -4.88
C THR A 21 4.49 6.36 -4.51
N GLU A 22 4.29 5.10 -4.16
CA GLU A 22 5.34 4.11 -3.93
C GLU A 22 5.02 2.85 -4.75
N THR A 23 6.02 2.22 -5.36
CA THR A 23 5.83 0.98 -6.14
C THR A 23 6.78 -0.10 -5.66
N HIS A 24 6.24 -1.26 -5.32
CA HIS A 24 6.97 -2.44 -4.88
C HIS A 24 6.75 -3.63 -5.80
N ASP A 25 7.71 -4.55 -5.82
CA ASP A 25 7.63 -5.79 -6.59
C ASP A 25 7.00 -6.89 -5.71
N LEU A 26 5.87 -7.45 -6.15
CA LEU A 26 5.18 -8.53 -5.43
C LEU A 26 6.10 -9.72 -5.15
N CYS A 27 6.96 -10.10 -6.10
CA CYS A 27 7.84 -11.25 -5.94
C CYS A 27 8.85 -11.03 -4.82
N LYS A 28 9.28 -9.79 -4.58
CA LYS A 28 10.20 -9.48 -3.48
C LYS A 28 9.48 -9.53 -2.14
N GLU A 29 8.29 -8.93 -2.07
CA GLU A 29 7.47 -8.90 -0.85
C GLU A 29 6.92 -10.29 -0.46
N ALA A 30 6.60 -11.13 -1.46
CA ALA A 30 6.11 -12.50 -1.24
C ALA A 30 7.25 -13.53 -1.05
N GLY A 31 8.53 -13.13 -1.14
CA GLY A 31 9.68 -14.01 -0.97
C GLY A 31 10.01 -14.90 -2.17
N GLY A 32 9.46 -14.61 -3.35
CA GLY A 32 9.77 -15.27 -4.61
C GLY A 32 8.57 -15.36 -5.55
N CYS A 33 8.83 -15.70 -6.81
CA CYS A 33 7.82 -16.03 -7.82
C CYS A 33 8.15 -17.39 -8.47
N PRO A 34 7.15 -18.15 -8.95
CA PRO A 34 5.73 -17.82 -9.05
C PRO A 34 4.99 -17.80 -7.70
N VAL A 35 4.12 -16.80 -7.50
CA VAL A 35 3.17 -16.82 -6.37
C VAL A 35 2.07 -17.81 -6.72
N LYS A 36 1.97 -18.88 -5.92
CA LYS A 36 0.98 -19.95 -6.13
C LYS A 36 -0.43 -19.39 -5.96
N THR A 37 -1.36 -19.87 -6.79
CA THR A 37 -2.79 -19.56 -6.64
C THR A 37 -3.29 -20.08 -5.30
N GLY A 38 -3.92 -19.23 -4.50
CA GLY A 38 -4.43 -19.56 -3.17
C GLY A 38 -4.12 -18.47 -2.17
N ASP A 39 -4.00 -18.85 -0.89
CA ASP A 39 -3.72 -17.91 0.19
C ASP A 39 -2.24 -17.56 0.22
N PHE A 40 -1.94 -16.29 -0.03
CA PHE A 40 -0.64 -15.69 0.23
C PHE A 40 -0.83 -14.44 1.10
N VAL A 41 0.15 -14.15 1.94
CA VAL A 41 0.13 -12.98 2.81
C VAL A 41 1.25 -12.04 2.39
N ILE A 42 0.90 -10.78 2.12
CA ILE A 42 1.86 -9.70 1.91
C ILE A 42 1.88 -8.88 3.19
N SER A 43 3.05 -8.75 3.81
CA SER A 43 3.24 -7.95 5.02
C SER A 43 4.06 -6.72 4.66
N HIS A 44 3.41 -5.55 4.57
CA HIS A 44 4.07 -4.27 4.33
C HIS A 44 3.93 -3.37 5.54
N SER A 45 5.05 -2.85 6.05
CA SER A 45 5.08 -1.90 7.16
C SER A 45 5.37 -0.51 6.60
N GLN A 46 4.34 0.33 6.51
CA GLN A 46 4.51 1.72 6.10
C GLN A 46 4.92 2.57 7.29
N VAL A 47 6.08 3.20 7.19
CA VAL A 47 6.53 4.18 8.18
C VAL A 47 5.96 5.54 7.78
N LEU A 48 5.08 6.09 8.61
CA LEU A 48 4.61 7.45 8.44
C LEU A 48 5.77 8.43 8.73
N PRO A 49 5.93 9.50 7.91
CA PRO A 49 6.98 10.48 8.15
C PRO A 49 6.82 11.15 9.53
N ALA A 50 7.94 11.54 10.13
CA ALA A 50 7.99 12.13 11.48
C ALA A 50 7.09 13.36 11.66
N PHE A 51 6.83 14.09 10.57
CA PHE A 51 5.83 15.15 10.53
C PHE A 51 4.72 14.76 9.54
N THR A 52 3.60 14.26 10.06
CA THR A 52 2.41 13.99 9.27
C THR A 52 1.27 14.92 9.70
N PRO A 53 0.83 15.85 8.83
CA PRO A 53 -0.24 16.78 9.15
C PRO A 53 -1.53 16.07 9.61
N PRO A 54 -2.26 16.64 10.58
CA PRO A 54 -3.57 16.12 10.94
C PRO A 54 -4.57 16.34 9.80
N GLY A 55 -5.46 15.38 9.60
CA GLY A 55 -6.48 15.44 8.56
C GLY A 55 -6.78 14.08 7.93
N PRO A 56 -7.68 14.04 6.95
CA PRO A 56 -8.05 12.83 6.24
C PRO A 56 -6.99 12.41 5.22
N TYR A 57 -6.67 11.13 5.26
CA TYR A 57 -5.83 10.44 4.30
C TYR A 57 -6.60 9.31 3.65
N SER A 58 -6.29 9.09 2.37
CA SER A 58 -6.72 7.91 1.64
C SER A 58 -5.49 7.20 1.10
N LEU A 59 -5.32 5.94 1.49
CA LEU A 59 -4.32 5.04 0.93
C LEU A 59 -5.01 4.10 -0.03
N GLN A 60 -4.47 3.99 -1.24
CA GLN A 60 -4.94 3.07 -2.26
C GLN A 60 -3.78 2.18 -2.70
N MET A 61 -3.88 0.89 -2.41
CA MET A 61 -2.94 -0.12 -2.90
C MET A 61 -3.55 -0.82 -4.12
N LYS A 62 -2.82 -0.82 -5.24
CA LYS A 62 -3.20 -1.48 -6.49
C LYS A 62 -2.18 -2.57 -6.79
N MET A 63 -2.64 -3.76 -7.14
CA MET A 63 -1.79 -4.82 -7.67
C MET A 63 -1.98 -4.86 -9.19
N ILE A 64 -0.94 -4.54 -9.93
CA ILE A 64 -0.94 -4.48 -11.38
C ILE A 64 -0.18 -5.70 -11.91
N GLY A 65 -0.85 -6.55 -12.67
CA GLY A 65 -0.22 -7.70 -13.31
C GLY A 65 0.78 -7.29 -14.39
N LYS A 66 1.65 -8.22 -14.79
CA LYS A 66 2.64 -8.00 -15.87
C LYS A 66 2.02 -7.53 -17.20
N ASP A 67 0.77 -7.93 -17.46
CA ASP A 67 0.03 -7.58 -18.67
C ASP A 67 -0.63 -6.19 -18.59
N GLY A 68 -0.46 -5.48 -17.48
CA GLY A 68 -1.02 -4.14 -17.22
C GLY A 68 -2.41 -4.17 -16.56
N ASP A 69 -3.00 -5.35 -16.39
CA ASP A 69 -4.32 -5.51 -15.79
C ASP A 69 -4.30 -5.25 -14.27
N LEU A 70 -5.33 -4.56 -13.78
CA LEU A 70 -5.56 -4.40 -12.35
C LEU A 70 -6.10 -5.71 -11.76
N LEU A 71 -5.29 -6.38 -10.95
CA LEU A 71 -5.63 -7.65 -10.31
C LEU A 71 -6.42 -7.45 -9.02
N THR A 72 -5.99 -6.49 -8.18
CA THR A 72 -6.71 -6.11 -6.96
C THR A 72 -6.50 -4.64 -6.64
N CYS A 73 -7.48 -4.04 -5.95
CA CYS A 73 -7.38 -2.71 -5.41
C CYS A 73 -7.95 -2.68 -3.99
N ILE A 74 -7.13 -2.26 -3.04
CA ILE A 74 -7.49 -2.14 -1.64
C ILE A 74 -7.38 -0.67 -1.28
N SER A 75 -8.42 -0.13 -0.64
CA SER A 75 -8.47 1.28 -0.25
C SER A 75 -8.77 1.42 1.23
N PHE A 76 -7.96 2.21 1.91
CA PHE A 76 -8.11 2.51 3.33
C PHE A 76 -8.20 4.02 3.51
N ASN A 77 -9.26 4.46 4.18
CA ASN A 77 -9.40 5.85 4.59
C ASN A 77 -9.15 5.94 6.09
N PHE A 78 -8.30 6.86 6.51
CA PHE A 78 -8.05 7.13 7.91
C PHE A 78 -7.85 8.62 8.13
N LYS A 79 -7.91 9.03 9.39
CA LYS A 79 -7.67 10.41 9.80
C LYS A 79 -6.53 10.43 10.78
N ILE A 80 -5.55 11.30 10.54
CA ILE A 80 -4.50 11.58 11.51
C ILE A 80 -4.99 12.71 12.40
N GLU A 81 -4.91 12.49 13.71
CA GLU A 81 -5.24 13.47 14.71
C GLU A 81 -3.98 13.81 15.50
N LEU A 82 -3.78 15.08 15.82
CA LEU A 82 -2.74 15.52 16.76
C LEU A 82 -3.21 15.14 18.16
N HIS A 83 -2.87 13.93 18.62
CA HIS A 83 -2.92 13.63 20.04
C HIS A 83 -1.56 14.03 20.59
N SER A 84 -1.54 15.00 21.52
CA SER A 84 -0.35 15.26 22.31
C SER A 84 0.09 13.93 22.92
N VAL A 85 1.29 13.48 22.57
CA VAL A 85 1.94 12.36 23.26
C VAL A 85 2.22 12.86 24.67
N ALA A 86 1.22 12.73 25.55
CA ALA A 86 1.43 12.72 26.97
C ALA A 86 1.83 11.30 27.32
N ASP A 87 3.11 10.97 27.07
CA ASP A 87 3.72 9.83 27.73
C ASP A 87 3.54 10.07 29.24
N SER A 88 2.79 9.17 29.89
CA SER A 88 2.57 9.14 31.34
C SER A 88 3.75 8.49 32.05
#